data_AF-A0A4Q5XBU0-F1
#
_entry.id   AF-A0A4Q5XBU0-F1
#
_cell.length_a   1.000
_cell.length_b   1.000
_cell.length_c   1.000
_cell.angle_alpha   90.00
_cell.angle_beta   90.00
_cell.angle_gamma   90.00
#
_symmetry.space_group_name_H-M   'P 1'
#
loop_
_entity.id
_entity.type
_entity.pdbx_description
1 polymer ?
#
loop_
_entity_poly.entity_id
_entity_poly.type
_entity_poly.pdbx_seq_one_letter_code
_entity_poly.pdbx_strand_id
1 'polypeptide(L)'
;MALGAVSLAGCAKFRTARECGVFVSAIKTWQGQGAKPAGSVSSPASSGPLDSRALAERYEDLGRRIDALNLESAELSPRARRYQKLAREAAAALRDVAAAMERGDAESARKRRVEFDDLSRSEAPLVADINAVCR
;
A
#
# COMPACT_ATOMS: atom_id res chain seq x y z
N MET A 1 27.97 -26.58 -33.37
CA MET A 1 28.16 -25.55 -32.32
C MET A 1 26.83 -25.35 -31.61
N ALA A 2 26.61 -26.06 -30.50
CA ALA A 2 25.42 -25.88 -29.67
C ALA A 2 25.73 -24.78 -28.65
N LEU A 3 25.31 -23.55 -28.96
CA LEU A 3 25.38 -22.42 -28.04
C LEU A 3 24.38 -22.65 -26.90
N GLY A 4 24.91 -22.76 -25.69
CA GLY A 4 24.17 -23.10 -24.48
C GLY A 4 23.05 -22.10 -24.18
N ALA A 5 21.83 -22.63 -24.09
CA ALA A 5 20.70 -21.96 -23.46
C ALA A 5 20.90 -21.98 -21.92
N VAL A 6 21.82 -21.16 -21.44
CA VAL A 6 22.08 -21.00 -20.00
C VAL A 6 21.53 -19.64 -19.56
N SER A 7 20.43 -19.69 -18.80
CA SER A 7 20.17 -18.83 -17.61
C SER A 7 19.53 -17.44 -17.72
N LEU A 8 18.61 -17.16 -18.65
CA LEU A 8 17.71 -15.98 -18.50
C LEU A 8 16.86 -16.03 -17.21
N ALA A 9 16.53 -17.24 -16.73
CA ALA A 9 15.80 -17.44 -15.49
C ALA A 9 16.59 -17.02 -14.22
N GLY A 10 17.93 -17.12 -14.27
CA GLY A 10 18.79 -16.75 -13.13
C GLY A 10 18.85 -15.24 -12.92
N CYS A 11 18.97 -14.47 -14.01
CA CYS A 11 18.99 -13.00 -13.96
C CYS A 11 17.64 -12.41 -13.52
N ALA A 12 16.52 -12.99 -13.97
CA ALA A 12 15.18 -12.53 -13.61
C ALA A 12 14.88 -12.78 -12.12
N LYS A 13 15.27 -13.94 -11.58
CA LYS A 13 15.11 -14.27 -10.16
C LYS A 13 15.97 -13.37 -9.26
N PHE A 14 17.22 -13.13 -9.64
CA PHE A 14 18.10 -12.22 -8.89
C PHE A 14 17.58 -10.78 -8.87
N ARG A 15 17.06 -10.28 -10.00
CA ARG A 15 16.43 -8.96 -10.07
C ARG A 15 15.22 -8.88 -9.14
N THR A 16 14.33 -9.87 -9.20
CA THR A 16 13.13 -9.91 -8.35
C THR A 16 13.50 -9.92 -6.87
N ALA A 17 14.50 -10.71 -6.45
CA ALA A 17 14.97 -10.72 -5.07
C ALA A 17 15.52 -9.35 -4.61
N ARG A 18 16.30 -8.67 -5.47
CA ARG A 18 16.79 -7.31 -5.19
C ARG A 18 15.65 -6.31 -5.06
N GLU A 19 14.71 -6.32 -6.00
CA GLU A 19 13.54 -5.45 -6.01
C GLU A 19 12.62 -5.69 -4.81
N CYS A 20 12.45 -6.94 -4.40
CA CYS A 20 11.74 -7.31 -3.17
C CYS A 20 12.39 -6.71 -1.92
N GLY A 21 13.72 -6.72 -1.82
CA GLY A 21 14.44 -6.06 -0.73
C GLY A 21 14.15 -4.55 -0.67
N VAL A 22 14.16 -3.87 -1.83
CA VAL A 22 13.84 -2.44 -1.92
C VAL A 22 12.38 -2.17 -1.55
N PHE A 23 11.44 -2.96 -2.09
CA PHE A 23 10.01 -2.83 -1.79
C PHE A 23 9.71 -3.01 -0.30
N VAL A 24 10.18 -4.10 0.30
CA VAL A 24 9.98 -4.38 1.74
C VAL A 24 10.61 -3.29 2.60
N SER A 25 11.79 -2.78 2.23
CA SER A 25 12.42 -1.66 2.94
C SER A 25 11.54 -0.41 2.90
N ALA A 26 11.00 -0.04 1.73
CA ALA A 26 10.11 1.11 1.60
C ALA A 26 8.85 0.99 2.48
N ILE A 27 8.23 -0.19 2.53
CA ILE A 27 7.07 -0.45 3.41
C ILE A 27 7.47 -0.34 4.89
N LYS A 28 8.59 -0.94 5.29
CA LYS A 28 9.08 -0.88 6.68
C LYS A 28 9.40 0.55 7.11
N THR A 29 10.04 1.33 6.25
CA THR A 29 10.32 2.75 6.51
C THR A 29 9.03 3.54 6.69
N TRP A 30 8.02 3.30 5.85
CA TRP A 30 6.72 3.95 6.01
C TRP A 30 6.02 3.55 7.32
N GLN A 31 6.02 2.25 7.68
CA GLN A 31 5.48 1.77 8.96
C GLN A 31 6.20 2.39 10.16
N GLY A 32 7.53 2.49 10.10
CA GLY A 32 8.38 3.09 11.14
C GLY A 32 8.15 4.58 11.37
N GLN A 33 7.55 5.30 10.41
CA GLN A 33 7.17 6.72 10.54
C GLN A 33 5.83 6.92 11.27
N GLY A 34 5.35 5.90 11.98
CA GLY A 34 4.13 5.97 12.80
C GLY A 34 2.87 5.49 12.07
N ALA A 35 3.00 4.86 10.91
CA ALA A 35 1.91 4.09 10.32
C ALA A 35 1.85 2.72 11.01
N LYS A 36 1.05 2.60 12.07
CA LYS A 36 0.65 1.27 12.52
C LYS A 36 -0.02 0.56 11.34
N PRO A 37 0.32 -0.70 11.03
CA PRO A 37 -0.37 -1.44 9.98
C PRO A 37 -1.88 -1.42 10.25
N ALA A 38 -2.70 -1.41 9.20
CA ALA A 38 -4.14 -1.17 9.27
C ALA A 38 -4.92 -2.13 10.22
N GLY A 39 -4.28 -3.18 10.74
CA GLY A 39 -4.81 -4.05 11.80
C GLY A 39 -4.64 -3.55 13.24
N SER A 40 -4.04 -2.37 13.49
CA SER A 40 -3.85 -1.81 14.85
C SER A 40 -4.46 -0.42 15.03
N VAL A 41 -5.50 -0.10 14.27
CA VAL A 41 -6.33 1.09 14.54
C VAL A 41 -7.18 0.78 15.78
N SER A 42 -6.68 1.12 16.96
CA SER A 42 -7.48 1.18 18.18
C SER A 42 -8.67 2.10 17.91
N SER A 43 -9.89 1.55 18.00
CA SER A 43 -11.21 2.15 17.78
C SER A 43 -11.26 3.47 16.99
N PRO A 44 -11.65 3.44 15.70
CA PRO A 44 -11.72 4.61 14.82
C PRO A 44 -12.86 5.61 15.11
N ALA A 45 -13.69 5.35 16.11
CA ALA A 45 -14.88 6.15 16.42
C ALA A 45 -14.59 7.56 16.98
N SER A 46 -13.32 7.88 17.26
CA SER A 46 -12.89 9.15 17.87
C SER A 46 -11.84 9.92 17.06
N SER A 47 -11.47 9.47 15.85
CA SER A 47 -10.52 10.20 15.01
C SER A 47 -11.20 11.39 14.34
N GLY A 48 -10.70 12.60 14.56
CA GLY A 48 -11.24 13.84 13.98
C GLY A 48 -10.93 14.03 12.49
N PRO A 49 -11.39 15.13 11.87
CA PRO A 49 -11.06 15.46 10.48
C PRO A 49 -9.54 15.60 10.24
N LEU A 50 -8.81 16.16 11.23
CA LEU A 50 -7.36 16.31 11.19
C LEU A 50 -6.63 14.95 11.15
N ASP A 51 -7.08 14.00 11.98
CA ASP A 51 -6.48 12.66 12.00
C ASP A 51 -6.72 11.92 10.68
N SER A 52 -7.92 12.06 10.12
CA SER A 52 -8.28 11.47 8.83
C SER A 52 -7.42 12.04 7.70
N ARG A 53 -7.17 13.36 7.69
CA ARG A 53 -6.23 14.00 6.74
C ARG A 53 -4.80 13.51 6.91
N ALA A 54 -4.29 13.51 8.14
CA ALA A 54 -2.93 13.07 8.43
C ALA A 54 -2.71 11.60 8.04
N LEU A 55 -3.74 10.75 8.18
CA LEU A 55 -3.69 9.38 7.70
C LEU A 55 -3.76 9.31 6.17
N ALA A 56 -4.59 10.13 5.52
CA ALA A 56 -4.65 10.21 4.07
C ALA A 56 -3.30 10.60 3.45
N GLU A 57 -2.63 11.59 4.02
CA GLU A 57 -1.30 12.03 3.59
C GLU A 57 -0.26 10.92 3.69
N ARG A 58 -0.33 10.09 4.75
CA ARG A 58 0.54 8.92 4.91
C ARG A 58 0.30 7.87 3.83
N TYR A 59 -0.95 7.56 3.51
CA TYR A 59 -1.27 6.61 2.44
C TYR A 59 -0.89 7.16 1.04
N GLU A 60 -1.05 8.46 0.82
CA GLU A 60 -0.56 9.10 -0.40
C GLU A 60 0.96 9.00 -0.51
N ASP A 61 1.68 9.24 0.59
CA ASP A 61 3.14 9.10 0.65
C ASP A 61 3.60 7.68 0.34
N LEU A 62 2.91 6.68 0.89
CA LEU A 62 3.14 5.27 0.56
C LEU A 62 2.96 5.00 -0.94
N GLY A 63 1.86 5.50 -1.53
CA GLY A 63 1.60 5.38 -2.96
C GLY A 63 2.70 6.02 -3.82
N ARG A 64 3.23 7.19 -3.42
CA ARG A 64 4.35 7.85 -4.11
C ARG A 64 5.66 7.07 -3.94
N ARG A 65 5.96 6.57 -2.74
CA ARG A 65 7.17 5.78 -2.48
C ARG A 65 7.22 4.54 -3.34
N ILE A 66 6.11 3.82 -3.46
CA ILE A 66 6.02 2.62 -4.30
C ILE A 66 6.20 2.96 -5.77
N ASP A 67 5.58 4.05 -6.25
CA ASP A 67 5.75 4.55 -7.62
C ASP A 67 7.24 4.81 -7.93
N ALA A 68 7.92 5.48 -7.02
CA ALA A 68 9.32 5.86 -7.16
C ALA A 68 10.30 4.68 -7.20
N LEU A 69 9.87 3.47 -6.81
CA LEU A 69 10.71 2.28 -6.87
C LEU A 69 10.97 1.81 -8.29
N ASN A 70 10.13 2.19 -9.26
CA ASN A 70 10.29 1.83 -10.68
C ASN A 70 10.59 0.34 -10.92
N LEU A 71 9.81 -0.53 -10.26
CA LEU A 71 10.03 -1.98 -10.29
C LEU A 71 9.79 -2.56 -11.69
N GLU A 72 10.74 -3.36 -12.17
CA GLU A 72 10.72 -3.96 -13.50
C GLU A 72 10.36 -5.45 -13.50
N SER A 73 10.45 -6.13 -12.35
CA SER A 73 10.12 -7.55 -12.25
C SER A 73 8.69 -7.79 -12.75
N ALA A 74 8.55 -8.70 -13.72
CA ALA A 74 7.26 -9.10 -14.27
C ALA A 74 6.32 -9.69 -13.20
N GLU A 75 6.88 -10.27 -12.13
CA GLU A 75 6.11 -10.86 -11.04
C GLU A 75 5.78 -9.84 -9.94
N LEU A 76 6.76 -9.02 -9.53
CA LEU A 76 6.57 -8.09 -8.41
C LEU A 76 5.87 -6.79 -8.85
N SER A 77 6.23 -6.22 -10.00
CA SER A 77 5.72 -4.94 -10.50
C SER A 77 4.18 -4.86 -10.52
N PRO A 78 3.42 -5.83 -11.07
CA PRO A 78 1.95 -5.75 -11.06
C PRO A 78 1.35 -5.80 -9.64
N ARG A 79 1.97 -6.54 -8.71
CA ARG A 79 1.51 -6.62 -7.31
C ARG A 79 1.80 -5.33 -6.55
N ALA A 80 2.98 -4.75 -6.75
CA ALA A 80 3.33 -3.45 -6.20
C ALA A 80 2.41 -2.34 -6.71
N ARG A 81 2.03 -2.35 -8.01
CA ARG A 81 1.04 -1.41 -8.58
C ARG A 81 -0.34 -1.58 -7.97
N ARG A 82 -0.79 -2.81 -7.68
CA ARG A 82 -2.04 -3.04 -6.94
C ARG A 82 -1.97 -2.44 -5.54
N TYR A 83 -0.83 -2.57 -4.87
CA TYR A 83 -0.67 -2.05 -3.51
C TYR A 83 -0.57 -0.53 -3.48
N GLN A 84 0.12 0.06 -4.46
CA GLN A 84 0.10 1.49 -4.73
C GLN A 84 -1.32 2.02 -4.96
N LYS A 85 -2.11 1.33 -5.81
CA LYS A 85 -3.49 1.70 -6.09
C LYS A 85 -4.33 1.69 -4.82
N LEU A 86 -4.25 0.62 -4.04
CA LEU A 86 -4.92 0.50 -2.74
C LEU A 86 -4.56 1.67 -1.83
N ALA A 87 -3.26 2.02 -1.73
CA ALA A 87 -2.83 3.14 -0.92
C ALA A 87 -3.44 4.48 -1.38
N ARG A 88 -3.50 4.74 -2.69
CA ARG A 88 -4.14 5.95 -3.23
C ARG A 88 -5.66 5.99 -2.98
N GLU A 89 -6.34 4.85 -3.14
CA GLU A 89 -7.77 4.73 -2.85
C GLU A 89 -8.07 4.93 -1.37
N ALA A 90 -7.24 4.37 -0.48
CA ALA A 90 -7.33 4.58 0.96
C ALA A 90 -7.13 6.06 1.34
N ALA A 91 -6.14 6.72 0.72
CA ALA A 91 -5.92 8.16 0.90
C ALA A 91 -7.14 8.99 0.46
N ALA A 92 -7.73 8.67 -0.70
CA ALA A 92 -8.93 9.36 -1.19
C ALA A 92 -10.12 9.17 -0.24
N ALA A 93 -10.40 7.94 0.20
CA ALA A 93 -11.49 7.65 1.12
C ALA A 93 -11.34 8.43 2.45
N LEU A 94 -10.12 8.53 2.98
CA LEU A 94 -9.84 9.29 4.21
C LEU A 94 -9.99 10.81 4.03
N ARG A 95 -9.63 11.37 2.86
CA ARG A 95 -9.93 12.77 2.54
C ARG A 95 -11.42 13.02 2.49
N ASP A 96 -12.18 12.09 1.90
CA ASP A 96 -13.63 12.19 1.83
C ASP A 96 -14.28 12.09 3.22
N VAL A 97 -13.76 11.22 4.10
CA VAL A 97 -14.16 11.18 5.53
C VAL A 97 -13.93 12.55 6.17
N ALA A 98 -12.71 13.10 6.08
CA ALA A 98 -12.38 14.38 6.68
C ALA A 98 -13.30 15.51 6.18
N ALA A 99 -13.51 15.58 4.86
CA ALA A 99 -14.34 16.59 4.24
C ALA A 99 -15.82 16.45 4.63
N ALA A 100 -16.33 15.23 4.78
CA ALA A 100 -17.70 14.99 5.27
C ALA A 100 -17.85 15.42 6.73
N MET A 101 -16.88 15.11 7.59
CA MET A 101 -16.90 15.53 9.00
C MET A 101 -16.88 17.05 9.16
N GLU A 102 -16.09 17.77 8.36
CA GLU A 102 -16.05 19.24 8.38
C GLU A 102 -17.36 19.89 7.96
N ARG A 103 -18.13 19.23 7.09
CA ARG A 103 -19.46 19.68 6.67
C ARG A 103 -20.56 19.26 7.66
N GLY A 104 -20.23 18.56 8.74
CA GLY A 104 -21.21 17.99 9.67
C GLY A 104 -22.02 16.82 9.09
N ASP A 105 -21.57 16.25 7.97
CA ASP A 105 -22.25 15.14 7.29
C ASP A 105 -21.77 13.79 7.85
N ALA A 106 -22.31 13.44 9.01
CA ALA A 106 -21.94 12.23 9.75
C ALA A 106 -22.26 10.93 8.97
N GLU A 107 -23.34 10.93 8.17
CA GLU A 107 -23.72 9.76 7.38
C GLU A 107 -22.70 9.49 6.27
N SER A 108 -22.33 10.52 5.49
CA SER A 108 -21.30 10.38 4.48
C SER A 108 -19.95 10.02 5.09
N ALA A 109 -19.57 10.64 6.21
CA ALA A 109 -18.33 10.31 6.91
C ALA A 109 -18.28 8.82 7.30
N ARG A 110 -19.38 8.29 7.85
CA ARG A 110 -19.48 6.87 8.19
C ARG A 110 -19.38 5.97 6.96
N LYS A 111 -20.09 6.29 5.87
CA LYS A 111 -20.04 5.50 4.64
C LYS A 111 -18.63 5.43 4.05
N ARG A 112 -17.97 6.58 3.95
CA ARG A 112 -16.57 6.68 3.45
C ARG A 112 -15.59 5.97 4.38
N ARG A 113 -15.87 5.94 5.68
CA ARG A 113 -15.07 5.17 6.64
C ARG A 113 -15.17 3.67 6.40
N VAL A 114 -16.38 3.15 6.14
CA VAL A 114 -16.57 1.74 5.77
C VAL A 114 -15.79 1.40 4.49
N GLU A 115 -15.83 2.28 3.48
CA GLU A 115 -15.04 2.09 2.25
C GLU A 115 -13.52 2.00 2.54
N PHE A 116 -12.99 2.88 3.41
CA PHE A 116 -11.61 2.79 3.87
C PHE A 116 -11.30 1.49 4.63
N ASP A 117 -12.19 1.05 5.52
CA ASP A 117 -12.01 -0.18 6.28
C ASP A 117 -12.03 -1.43 5.36
N ASP A 118 -12.86 -1.42 4.31
CA ASP A 118 -12.90 -2.48 3.30
C ASP A 118 -11.61 -2.52 2.47
N LEU A 119 -11.10 -1.36 2.04
CA LEU A 119 -9.80 -1.24 1.38
C LEU A 119 -8.68 -1.77 2.28
N SER A 120 -8.70 -1.39 3.55
CA SER A 120 -7.71 -1.84 4.54
C SER A 120 -7.73 -3.36 4.75
N ARG A 121 -8.92 -3.97 4.76
CA ARG A 121 -9.06 -5.43 4.83
C ARG A 121 -8.49 -6.15 3.60
N SER A 122 -8.51 -5.51 2.44
CA SER A 122 -7.91 -6.05 1.21
C SER A 122 -6.38 -5.97 1.18
N GLU A 123 -5.75 -5.27 2.12
CA GLU A 123 -4.29 -5.15 2.21
C GLU A 123 -3.62 -6.48 2.56
N ALA A 124 -4.16 -7.22 3.53
CA ALA A 124 -3.59 -8.47 4.01
C ALA A 124 -3.37 -9.55 2.91
N PRO A 125 -4.37 -9.89 2.06
CA PRO A 125 -4.15 -10.84 0.98
C PRO A 125 -3.13 -10.33 -0.05
N LEU A 126 -3.08 -9.02 -0.31
CA LEU A 126 -2.11 -8.45 -1.24
C LEU A 126 -0.68 -8.50 -0.69
N VAL A 127 -0.50 -8.28 0.62
CA VAL A 127 0.78 -8.49 1.30
C VAL A 127 1.21 -9.96 1.23
N ALA A 128 0.27 -10.90 1.40
CA ALA A 128 0.56 -12.33 1.24
C ALA A 128 1.02 -12.66 -0.19
N ASP A 129 0.35 -12.13 -1.21
CA ASP A 129 0.73 -12.30 -2.63
C ASP A 129 2.12 -11.74 -2.95
N ILE A 130 2.47 -10.59 -2.37
CA ILE A 130 3.80 -9.98 -2.52
C ILE A 130 4.86 -10.84 -1.82
N ASN A 131 4.58 -11.27 -0.59
CA ASN A 131 5.48 -12.15 0.16
C ASN A 131 5.71 -13.48 -0.54
N ALA A 132 4.74 -14.02 -1.28
CA ALA A 132 4.90 -15.25 -2.05
C ALA A 132 5.89 -15.10 -3.21
N VAL A 133 6.02 -13.92 -3.81
CA VAL A 133 7.01 -13.61 -4.86
C VAL A 133 8.37 -13.25 -4.27
N CYS A 134 8.39 -12.69 -3.07
CA CYS A 134 9.60 -12.21 -2.41
C CYS A 134 10.31 -13.22 -1.52
N ARG A 135 9.80 -14.45 -1.42
CA ARG A 135 10.43 -15.59 -0.74
C ARG A 135 11.16 -16.48 -1.74
#